data_AF-S0F3N9-F1
#
_entry.id   AF-S0F3N9-F1
#
_cell.length_a   1.000
_cell.length_b   1.000
_cell.length_c   1.000
_cell.angle_alpha   90.00
_cell.angle_beta   90.00
_cell.angle_gamma   90.00
#
_symmetry.space_group_name_H-M   'P 1'
#
loop_
_entity.id
_entity.type
_entity.pdbx_description
1 polymer ?
#
loop_
_entity_poly.entity_id
_entity_poly.type
_entity_poly.pdbx_seq_one_letter_code
_entity_poly.pdbx_strand_id
1 'polypeptide(L)'
;MIISGKLEDVNDVFFAIFNLFGATSVTLAALLNAGASRQKKLRTDLFSIAGLFLGFWSFGPYLFGREYVPKIAREEVYDRGILSRALESKALALATVGYALWAYAFALGFFTPGTLKYHDVLLYATVVDLFRDFSMDRGIFSTCIDFVILNTVIGGPLTEDMSRRGWFREGRNIDSILTALCFLLIPVLGPAVYLLLRPSLPESNSEKS
;
A
#
# COMPACT_ATOMS: atom_id res chain seq x y z
N MET A 1 -16.24 15.48 -2.38
CA MET A 1 -16.46 15.38 -3.84
C MET A 1 -15.58 16.43 -4.51
N ILE A 2 -14.37 16.02 -4.89
CA ILE A 2 -13.42 16.85 -5.64
C ILE A 2 -13.88 16.85 -7.10
N ILE A 3 -14.94 17.61 -7.40
CA ILE A 3 -15.46 17.80 -8.78
C ILE A 3 -15.47 19.29 -9.17
N SER A 4 -15.09 20.20 -8.28
CA SER A 4 -14.83 21.60 -8.64
C SER A 4 -13.36 21.74 -9.03
N GLY A 5 -13.08 21.62 -10.33
CA GLY A 5 -11.74 21.69 -10.92
C GLY A 5 -11.02 23.02 -10.70
N LYS A 6 -10.31 23.14 -9.59
CA LYS A 6 -9.11 23.96 -9.47
C LYS A 6 -8.02 23.17 -8.75
N LEU A 7 -7.02 22.75 -9.49
CA LEU A 7 -5.74 22.25 -8.93
C LEU A 7 -4.92 23.39 -8.29
N GLU A 8 -5.33 24.65 -8.46
CA GLU A 8 -4.62 25.84 -7.96
C GLU A 8 -4.74 26.05 -6.44
N ASP A 9 -5.72 25.42 -5.77
CA ASP A 9 -6.04 25.68 -4.36
C ASP A 9 -5.70 24.50 -3.41
N VAL A 10 -5.08 23.43 -3.92
CA VAL A 10 -4.77 22.24 -3.12
C VAL A 10 -3.27 22.12 -2.93
N ASN A 11 -2.84 22.00 -1.68
CA ASN A 11 -1.44 21.80 -1.32
C ASN A 11 -0.81 20.61 -2.08
N ASP A 12 0.34 20.83 -2.73
CA ASP A 12 1.00 19.80 -3.57
C ASP A 12 1.40 18.55 -2.78
N VAL A 13 1.83 18.71 -1.52
CA VAL A 13 2.19 17.60 -0.65
C VAL A 13 0.95 16.82 -0.25
N PHE A 14 -0.16 17.50 0.05
CA PHE A 14 -1.44 16.81 0.29
C PHE A 14 -1.89 16.04 -0.94
N PHE A 15 -1.82 16.65 -2.13
CA PHE A 15 -2.17 15.98 -3.38
C PHE A 15 -1.35 14.71 -3.56
N ALA A 16 -0.04 14.76 -3.33
CA ALA A 16 0.81 13.57 -3.37
C ALA A 16 0.41 12.52 -2.32
N ILE A 17 0.15 12.92 -1.07
CA ILE A 17 -0.32 12.01 -0.01
C ILE A 17 -1.64 11.35 -0.40
N PHE A 18 -2.59 12.09 -0.98
CA PHE A 18 -3.88 11.56 -1.44
C PHE A 18 -3.69 10.51 -2.55
N ASN A 19 -2.77 10.73 -3.48
CA ASN A 19 -2.45 9.75 -4.52
C ASN A 19 -1.72 8.52 -3.93
N LEU A 20 -0.76 8.74 -3.02
CA LEU A 20 -0.08 7.65 -2.31
C LEU A 20 -1.05 6.82 -1.46
N PHE A 21 -2.07 7.43 -0.88
CA PHE A 21 -3.16 6.74 -0.19
C PHE A 21 -3.85 5.72 -1.11
N GLY A 22 -4.22 6.11 -2.33
CA GLY A 22 -4.79 5.19 -3.32
C GLY A 22 -3.85 4.01 -3.64
N ALA A 23 -2.55 4.30 -3.81
CA ALA A 23 -1.53 3.29 -4.04
C ALA A 23 -1.32 2.34 -2.84
N THR A 24 -1.49 2.87 -1.62
CA THR A 24 -1.47 2.10 -0.37
C THR A 24 -2.60 1.07 -0.37
N SER A 25 -3.80 1.49 -0.74
CA SER A 25 -4.97 0.62 -0.80
C SER A 25 -4.81 -0.49 -1.84
N VAL A 26 -4.22 -0.20 -3.00
CA VAL A 26 -3.87 -1.23 -4.00
C VAL A 26 -2.85 -2.22 -3.45
N THR A 27 -1.84 -1.71 -2.74
CA THR A 27 -0.80 -2.55 -2.13
C THR A 27 -1.37 -3.48 -1.05
N LEU A 28 -2.22 -2.94 -0.17
CA LEU A 28 -2.95 -3.74 0.83
C LEU A 28 -3.86 -4.78 0.19
N ALA A 29 -4.60 -4.40 -0.84
CA ALA A 29 -5.43 -5.34 -1.60
C ALA A 29 -4.59 -6.50 -2.14
N ALA A 30 -3.41 -6.23 -2.71
CA ALA A 30 -2.52 -7.25 -3.25
C ALA A 30 -1.96 -8.20 -2.18
N LEU A 31 -1.58 -7.68 -1.01
CA LEU A 31 -1.08 -8.49 0.11
C LEU A 31 -2.19 -9.35 0.73
N LEU A 32 -3.37 -8.77 0.93
CA LEU A 32 -4.49 -9.45 1.60
C LEU A 32 -5.17 -10.49 0.72
N ASN A 33 -5.29 -10.23 -0.58
CA ASN A 33 -6.00 -11.14 -1.48
C ASN A 33 -5.26 -12.48 -1.69
N ALA A 34 -3.94 -12.49 -1.47
CA ALA A 34 -3.13 -13.70 -1.49
C ALA A 34 -3.57 -14.74 -0.43
N GLY A 35 -4.29 -14.36 0.64
CA GLY A 35 -4.79 -15.30 1.67
C GLY A 35 -6.30 -15.46 1.69
N ALA A 36 -6.99 -14.88 0.71
CA ALA A 36 -8.42 -14.64 0.79
C ALA A 36 -9.30 -15.88 0.61
N SER A 37 -8.80 -16.93 -0.05
CA SER A 37 -9.55 -18.20 -0.21
C SER A 37 -9.80 -18.89 1.14
N ARG A 38 -8.93 -18.66 2.12
CA ARG A 38 -8.98 -19.28 3.44
C ARG A 38 -9.69 -18.41 4.50
N GLN A 39 -10.20 -17.24 4.11
CA GLN A 39 -11.00 -16.38 4.98
C GLN A 39 -12.48 -16.81 4.97
N LYS A 40 -12.95 -17.40 6.08
CA LYS A 40 -14.31 -17.98 6.14
C LYS A 40 -15.41 -16.95 6.41
N LYS A 41 -15.11 -15.94 7.22
CA LYS A 41 -16.11 -15.00 7.75
C LYS A 41 -16.22 -13.70 6.95
N LEU A 42 -15.15 -13.31 6.26
CA LEU A 42 -15.03 -12.00 5.63
C LEU A 42 -14.63 -12.13 4.16
N ARG A 43 -15.33 -11.39 3.30
CA ARG A 43 -15.05 -11.33 1.87
C ARG A 43 -13.94 -10.33 1.58
N THR A 44 -12.70 -10.81 1.49
CA THR A 44 -11.51 -9.95 1.26
C THR A 44 -11.63 -9.08 0.01
N ASP A 45 -12.25 -9.57 -1.05
CA ASP A 45 -12.50 -8.85 -2.30
C ASP A 45 -13.34 -7.58 -2.08
N LEU A 46 -14.42 -7.70 -1.31
CA LEU A 46 -15.30 -6.59 -0.99
C LEU A 46 -14.56 -5.49 -0.22
N PHE A 47 -13.84 -5.87 0.85
CA PHE A 47 -13.06 -4.92 1.66
C PHE A 47 -11.87 -4.34 0.89
N SER A 48 -11.26 -5.11 -0.02
CA SER A 48 -10.17 -4.59 -0.87
C SER A 48 -10.66 -3.53 -1.85
N ILE A 49 -11.81 -3.76 -2.49
CA ILE A 49 -12.39 -2.78 -3.43
C ILE A 49 -12.89 -1.56 -2.66
N ALA A 50 -13.60 -1.76 -1.55
CA ALA A 50 -14.09 -0.66 -0.72
C ALA A 50 -12.95 0.16 -0.11
N GLY A 51 -11.81 -0.47 0.23
CA GLY A 51 -10.61 0.20 0.73
C GLY A 51 -9.96 1.18 -0.25
N LEU A 52 -10.19 1.06 -1.56
CA LEU A 52 -9.76 2.06 -2.54
C LEU A 52 -10.45 3.42 -2.35
N PHE A 53 -11.65 3.42 -1.76
CA PHE A 53 -12.45 4.63 -1.56
C PHE A 53 -12.54 5.05 -0.08
N LEU A 54 -12.54 4.07 0.82
CA LEU A 54 -12.79 4.27 2.25
C LEU A 54 -11.53 4.13 3.12
N GLY A 55 -10.41 3.69 2.56
CA GLY A 55 -9.15 3.56 3.30
C GLY A 55 -9.25 2.61 4.50
N PHE A 56 -8.74 3.04 5.65
CA PHE A 56 -8.74 2.22 6.87
C PHE A 56 -10.15 1.93 7.38
N TRP A 57 -11.15 2.73 7.03
CA TRP A 57 -12.53 2.40 7.40
C TRP A 57 -13.04 1.10 6.77
N SER A 58 -12.45 0.69 5.64
CA SER A 58 -12.69 -0.65 5.08
C SER A 58 -11.70 -1.67 5.62
N PHE A 59 -10.40 -1.36 5.57
CA PHE A 59 -9.36 -2.33 5.94
C PHE A 59 -9.32 -2.63 7.44
N GLY A 60 -9.62 -1.68 8.32
CA GLY A 60 -9.57 -1.83 9.78
C GLY A 60 -10.48 -2.95 10.30
N PRO A 61 -11.80 -2.91 10.05
CA PRO A 61 -12.70 -4.00 10.42
C PRO A 61 -12.29 -5.34 9.82
N TYR A 62 -11.80 -5.34 8.58
CA TYR A 62 -11.33 -6.55 7.93
C TYR A 62 -10.08 -7.14 8.61
N LEU A 63 -9.08 -6.31 8.90
CA LEU A 63 -7.84 -6.70 9.58
C LEU A 63 -8.08 -7.20 11.00
N PHE A 64 -9.08 -6.64 11.70
CA PHE A 64 -9.46 -7.08 13.03
C PHE A 64 -10.11 -8.47 13.03
N GLY A 65 -10.96 -8.76 12.05
CA GLY A 65 -11.73 -10.01 11.99
C GLY A 65 -11.14 -11.13 11.14
N ARG A 66 -10.06 -10.87 10.39
CA ARG A 66 -9.44 -11.87 9.51
C ARG A 66 -8.64 -12.92 10.28
N GLU A 67 -8.56 -14.11 9.72
CA GLU A 67 -7.73 -15.19 10.23
C GLU A 67 -6.30 -15.08 9.67
N TYR A 68 -5.31 -15.51 10.46
CA TYR A 68 -3.92 -15.62 9.99
C TYR A 68 -3.76 -16.85 9.10
N VAL A 69 -3.22 -16.67 7.90
CA VAL A 69 -3.07 -17.72 6.88
C VAL A 69 -1.59 -17.87 6.53
N PRO A 70 -0.86 -18.80 7.18
CA PRO A 70 0.59 -18.90 7.02
C PRO A 70 1.04 -19.55 5.71
N LYS A 71 0.21 -20.40 5.11
CA LYS A 71 0.53 -21.18 3.91
C LYS A 71 -0.63 -21.15 2.93
N ILE A 72 -0.31 -21.02 1.66
CA ILE A 72 -1.28 -21.10 0.57
C ILE A 72 -0.59 -21.53 -0.73
N ALA A 73 -1.26 -22.39 -1.49
CA ALA A 73 -0.80 -22.78 -2.81
C ALA A 73 -1.15 -21.72 -3.86
N ARG A 74 -0.34 -21.63 -4.92
CA ARG A 74 -0.55 -20.69 -6.02
C ARG A 74 -1.91 -20.89 -6.70
N GLU A 75 -2.29 -22.15 -6.92
CA GLU A 75 -3.53 -22.51 -7.61
C GLU A 75 -4.76 -21.96 -6.87
N GLU A 76 -4.76 -22.05 -5.53
CA GLU A 76 -5.84 -21.53 -4.68
C GLU A 76 -6.08 -20.02 -4.84
N VAL A 77 -5.03 -19.25 -5.15
CA VAL A 77 -5.14 -17.79 -5.35
C VAL A 77 -5.65 -17.48 -6.76
N TYR A 78 -5.16 -18.20 -7.77
CA TYR A 78 -5.50 -17.94 -9.17
C TYR A 78 -6.94 -18.37 -9.50
N ASP A 79 -7.45 -19.41 -8.83
CA ASP A 79 -8.82 -19.93 -9.00
C ASP A 79 -9.90 -18.95 -8.49
N ARG A 80 -9.52 -17.94 -7.69
CA ARG A 80 -10.47 -16.91 -7.21
C ARG A 80 -10.91 -15.91 -8.28
N GLY A 81 -10.27 -15.92 -9.46
CA GLY A 81 -10.72 -15.17 -10.62
C GLY A 81 -9.79 -14.02 -11.04
N ILE A 82 -10.35 -13.05 -11.76
CA ILE A 82 -9.56 -12.02 -12.47
C ILE A 82 -8.91 -11.04 -11.49
N LEU A 83 -9.62 -10.63 -10.43
CA LEU A 83 -9.09 -9.69 -9.45
C LEU A 83 -7.84 -10.22 -8.75
N SER A 84 -7.87 -11.46 -8.26
CA SER A 84 -6.73 -12.09 -7.59
C SER A 84 -5.54 -12.26 -8.55
N ARG A 85 -5.81 -12.61 -9.81
CA ARG A 85 -4.76 -12.67 -10.86
C ARG A 85 -4.16 -11.31 -11.17
N ALA A 86 -4.96 -10.26 -11.22
CA ALA A 86 -4.48 -8.90 -11.43
C ALA A 86 -3.62 -8.42 -10.25
N LEU A 87 -4.06 -8.70 -9.02
CA LEU A 87 -3.35 -8.37 -7.79
C LEU A 87 -2.03 -9.15 -7.60
N GLU A 88 -1.93 -10.36 -8.15
CA GLU A 88 -0.68 -11.12 -8.22
C GLU A 88 0.25 -10.69 -9.38
N SER A 89 -0.23 -9.88 -10.32
CA SER A 89 0.52 -9.51 -11.51
C SER A 89 1.71 -8.60 -11.20
N LYS A 90 2.87 -8.94 -11.78
CA LYS A 90 4.06 -8.06 -11.76
C LYS A 90 3.86 -6.76 -12.51
N ALA A 91 2.96 -6.74 -13.51
CA ALA A 91 2.62 -5.51 -14.22
C ALA A 91 1.88 -4.52 -13.30
N LEU A 92 0.95 -5.01 -12.47
CA LEU A 92 0.27 -4.15 -11.50
C LEU A 92 1.23 -3.66 -10.41
N ALA A 93 2.11 -4.53 -9.93
CA ALA A 93 3.14 -4.14 -8.96
C ALA A 93 4.07 -3.06 -9.55
N LEU A 94 4.54 -3.24 -10.79
CA LEU A 94 5.35 -2.25 -11.49
C LEU A 94 4.60 -0.93 -11.69
N ALA A 95 3.33 -0.98 -12.08
CA ALA A 95 2.50 0.21 -12.22
C ALA A 95 2.33 0.95 -10.88
N THR A 96 2.18 0.20 -9.78
CA THR A 96 2.04 0.77 -8.42
C THR A 96 3.36 1.42 -7.97
N VAL A 97 4.50 0.80 -8.25
CA VAL A 97 5.83 1.40 -8.01
C VAL A 97 6.00 2.69 -8.83
N GLY A 98 5.70 2.64 -10.14
CA GLY A 98 5.81 3.82 -11.01
C GLY A 98 4.89 4.96 -10.57
N TYR A 99 3.66 4.63 -10.16
CA TYR A 99 2.70 5.61 -9.66
C TYR A 99 3.13 6.21 -8.31
N ALA A 100 3.66 5.40 -7.39
CA ALA A 100 4.23 5.90 -6.14
C ALA A 100 5.42 6.83 -6.39
N LEU A 101 6.35 6.45 -7.26
CA LEU A 101 7.49 7.28 -7.66
C LEU A 101 7.04 8.60 -8.28
N TRP A 102 6.03 8.57 -9.15
CA TRP A 102 5.43 9.77 -9.71
C TRP A 102 4.87 10.69 -8.64
N ALA A 103 4.12 10.15 -7.67
CA ALA A 103 3.56 10.94 -6.57
C ALA A 103 4.66 11.55 -5.67
N TYR A 104 5.73 10.81 -5.39
CA TYR A 104 6.91 11.34 -4.70
C TYR A 104 7.60 12.45 -5.50
N ALA A 105 7.83 12.25 -6.80
CA ALA A 105 8.41 13.27 -7.66
C ALA A 105 7.54 14.54 -7.73
N PHE A 106 6.21 14.38 -7.70
CA PHE A 106 5.27 15.50 -7.60
C PHE A 106 5.39 16.26 -6.28
N ALA A 107 5.39 15.57 -5.14
CA ALA A 107 5.62 16.20 -3.83
C ALA A 107 6.95 16.94 -3.77
N LEU A 108 7.96 16.39 -4.45
CA LEU A 108 9.28 16.99 -4.60
C LEU A 108 9.34 18.03 -5.74
N GLY A 109 8.21 18.57 -6.22
CA GLY A 109 8.20 19.69 -7.16
C GLY A 109 8.91 19.45 -8.50
N PHE A 110 9.25 18.21 -8.88
CA PHE A 110 9.99 17.91 -10.11
C PHE A 110 9.25 18.36 -11.38
N PHE A 111 7.91 18.45 -11.30
CA PHE A 111 7.06 18.85 -12.41
C PHE A 111 6.75 20.36 -12.41
N THR A 112 7.25 21.13 -11.44
CA THR A 112 6.99 22.56 -11.30
C THR A 112 8.16 23.37 -11.89
N PRO A 113 7.98 24.09 -13.02
CA PRO A 113 9.07 24.80 -13.68
C PRO A 113 9.78 25.81 -12.75
N GLY A 114 11.13 25.83 -12.77
CA GLY A 114 11.93 26.81 -12.03
C GLY A 114 12.18 26.51 -10.54
N THR A 115 11.65 25.40 -10.01
CA THR A 115 11.71 25.08 -8.57
C THR A 115 12.89 24.20 -8.16
N LEU A 116 13.57 23.54 -9.11
CA LEU A 116 14.70 22.63 -8.86
C LEU A 116 15.85 23.24 -8.04
N LYS A 117 16.08 24.56 -8.14
CA LYS A 117 17.16 25.25 -7.40
C LYS A 117 16.80 25.55 -5.94
N TYR A 118 15.51 25.62 -5.61
CA TYR A 118 14.99 26.01 -4.30
C TYR A 118 14.11 24.91 -3.69
N HIS A 119 14.37 23.67 -4.08
CA HIS A 119 13.50 22.54 -3.80
C HIS A 119 13.28 22.33 -2.29
N ASP A 120 14.34 22.42 -1.49
CA ASP A 120 14.27 22.26 -0.03
C ASP A 120 13.38 23.33 0.63
N VAL A 121 13.51 24.58 0.19
CA VAL A 121 12.75 25.72 0.73
C VAL A 121 11.28 25.61 0.32
N LEU A 122 11.02 25.23 -0.93
CA LEU A 122 9.68 25.03 -1.43
C LEU A 122 8.98 23.88 -0.70
N LEU A 123 9.66 22.73 -0.57
CA LEU A 123 9.13 21.58 0.16
C LEU A 123 8.80 21.97 1.61
N TYR A 124 9.70 22.67 2.30
CA TYR A 124 9.44 23.15 3.65
C TYR A 124 8.21 24.07 3.71
N ALA A 125 8.11 25.05 2.80
CA ALA A 125 6.97 25.95 2.74
C ALA A 125 5.66 25.19 2.53
N THR A 126 5.62 24.28 1.56
CA THR A 126 4.44 23.47 1.26
C THR A 126 4.06 22.56 2.43
N VAL A 127 5.03 22.00 3.16
CA VAL A 127 4.75 21.21 4.36
C VAL A 127 4.19 22.08 5.49
N VAL A 128 4.71 23.29 5.71
CA VAL A 128 4.17 24.22 6.70
C VAL A 128 2.73 24.62 6.35
N ASP A 129 2.45 24.89 5.07
CA ASP A 129 1.10 25.20 4.61
C ASP A 129 0.15 24.01 4.79
N LEU A 130 0.62 22.77 4.59
CA LEU A 130 -0.17 21.57 4.89
C LEU A 130 -0.56 21.49 6.37
N PHE A 131 0.36 21.82 7.29
CA PHE A 131 0.03 21.86 8.72
C PHE A 131 -0.97 22.97 9.08
N ARG A 132 -0.97 24.08 8.34
CA ARG A 132 -2.01 25.12 8.48
C ARG A 132 -3.35 24.58 7.97
N ASP A 133 -3.34 23.90 6.83
CA ASP A 133 -4.54 23.30 6.22
C ASP A 133 -5.19 22.26 7.15
N PHE A 134 -4.41 21.52 7.95
CA PHE A 134 -4.98 20.60 8.96
C PHE A 134 -5.90 21.28 9.97
N SER A 135 -5.66 22.55 10.27
CA SER A 135 -6.52 23.31 11.19
C SER A 135 -7.78 23.85 10.50
N MET A 136 -7.73 24.02 9.18
CA MET A 136 -8.78 24.63 8.38
C MET A 136 -9.73 23.59 7.77
N ASP A 137 -9.22 22.43 7.35
CA ASP A 137 -9.97 21.36 6.72
C ASP A 137 -9.73 20.01 7.42
N ARG A 138 -10.79 19.50 8.05
CA ARG A 138 -10.78 18.19 8.73
C ARG A 138 -10.62 17.02 7.76
N GLY A 139 -11.06 17.18 6.50
CA GLY A 139 -10.92 16.17 5.46
C GLY A 139 -9.46 15.92 5.11
N ILE A 140 -8.69 17.00 4.89
CA ILE A 140 -7.25 16.94 4.62
C ILE A 140 -6.53 16.21 5.76
N PHE A 141 -6.76 16.65 7.00
CA PHE A 141 -6.16 16.03 8.18
C PHE A 141 -6.55 14.55 8.32
N SER A 142 -7.83 14.21 8.15
CA SER A 142 -8.32 12.85 8.25
C SER A 142 -7.69 11.93 7.21
N THR A 143 -7.51 12.39 5.96
CA THR A 143 -6.86 11.59 4.92
C THR A 143 -5.38 11.36 5.22
N CYS A 144 -4.66 12.38 5.71
CA CYS A 144 -3.26 12.21 6.11
C CYS A 144 -3.11 11.21 7.27
N ILE A 145 -3.99 11.27 8.27
CA ILE A 145 -4.01 10.27 9.35
C ILE A 145 -4.32 8.88 8.81
N ASP A 146 -5.35 8.76 7.97
CA ASP A 146 -5.75 7.48 7.39
C ASP A 146 -4.59 6.86 6.60
N PHE A 147 -3.88 7.66 5.80
CA PHE A 147 -2.66 7.24 5.10
C PHE A 147 -1.58 6.71 6.06
N VAL A 148 -1.29 7.41 7.16
CA VAL A 148 -0.31 6.97 8.17
C VAL A 148 -0.74 5.65 8.81
N ILE A 149 -2.02 5.52 9.15
CA ILE A 149 -2.57 4.28 9.73
C ILE A 149 -2.43 3.14 8.73
N LEU A 150 -2.85 3.33 7.48
CA LEU A 150 -2.75 2.32 6.43
C LEU A 150 -1.31 1.87 6.20
N ASN A 151 -0.36 2.82 6.12
CA ASN A 151 1.04 2.48 5.97
C ASN A 151 1.60 1.69 7.16
N THR A 152 1.13 1.99 8.38
CA THR A 152 1.53 1.26 9.59
C THR A 152 0.97 -0.16 9.58
N VAL A 153 -0.32 -0.33 9.26
CA VAL A 153 -0.97 -1.66 9.30
C VAL A 153 -0.56 -2.58 8.16
N ILE A 154 0.04 -2.06 7.07
CA ILE A 154 0.64 -2.89 6.00
C ILE A 154 1.65 -3.90 6.55
N GLY A 155 2.37 -3.57 7.63
CA GLY A 155 3.41 -4.45 8.16
C GLY A 155 2.94 -5.86 8.51
N GLY A 156 1.71 -6.00 9.02
CA GLY A 156 1.13 -7.32 9.33
C GLY A 156 0.91 -8.17 8.06
N PRO A 157 0.06 -7.72 7.10
CA PRO A 157 -0.11 -8.40 5.82
C PRO A 157 1.18 -8.62 5.03
N LEU A 158 2.12 -7.67 5.10
CA LEU A 158 3.42 -7.76 4.44
C LEU A 158 4.25 -8.92 4.97
N THR A 159 4.43 -8.99 6.29
CA THR A 159 5.19 -10.08 6.95
C THR A 159 4.53 -11.44 6.71
N GLU A 160 3.21 -11.49 6.70
CA GLU A 160 2.47 -12.71 6.38
C GLU A 160 2.67 -13.15 4.92
N ASP A 161 2.60 -12.24 3.95
CA ASP A 161 2.88 -12.57 2.54
C ASP A 161 4.35 -13.00 2.32
N MET A 162 5.30 -12.37 3.02
CA MET A 162 6.71 -12.78 3.02
C MET A 162 6.88 -14.21 3.55
N SER A 163 6.16 -14.55 4.62
CA SER A 163 6.18 -15.89 5.20
C SER A 163 5.67 -16.94 4.22
N ARG A 164 4.55 -16.67 3.52
CA ARG A 164 3.98 -17.58 2.51
C ARG A 164 4.91 -17.86 1.34
N ARG A 165 5.83 -16.93 1.04
CA ARG A 165 6.74 -16.99 -0.11
C ARG A 165 8.16 -17.40 0.27
N GLY A 166 8.37 -17.86 1.51
CA GLY A 166 9.66 -18.36 1.97
C GLY A 166 10.75 -17.29 2.06
N TRP A 167 10.39 -16.02 2.22
CA TRP A 167 11.36 -14.93 2.39
C TRP A 167 12.03 -14.94 3.77
N PHE A 168 11.37 -15.56 4.75
CA PHE A 168 11.90 -15.69 6.10
C PHE A 168 12.59 -17.03 6.27
N ARG A 169 13.81 -17.01 6.83
CA ARG A 169 14.52 -18.24 7.22
C ARG A 169 13.96 -18.73 8.55
N GLU A 170 13.64 -20.01 8.62
CA GLU A 170 13.21 -20.64 9.87
C GLU A 170 14.25 -20.41 10.97
N GLY A 171 13.80 -19.98 12.16
CA GLY A 171 14.65 -19.74 13.33
C GLY A 171 15.29 -18.35 13.44
N ARG A 172 15.11 -17.44 12.48
CA ARG A 172 15.63 -16.05 12.57
C ARG A 172 14.53 -14.98 12.48
N ASN A 173 13.72 -14.90 13.53
CA ASN A 173 12.59 -13.96 13.59
C ASN A 173 13.04 -12.48 13.51
N ILE A 174 14.23 -12.14 14.01
CA ILE A 174 14.74 -10.75 14.01
C ILE A 174 15.07 -10.30 12.59
N ASP A 175 15.82 -11.10 11.81
CA ASP A 175 16.20 -10.80 10.43
C ASP A 175 14.96 -10.60 9.54
N SER A 176 13.92 -11.41 9.76
CA SER A 176 12.62 -11.33 9.09
C SER A 176 11.90 -10.01 9.37
N ILE A 177 11.87 -9.59 10.64
CA ILE A 177 11.26 -8.31 11.04
C ILE A 177 12.06 -7.14 10.45
N LEU A 178 13.39 -7.18 10.53
CA LEU A 178 14.25 -6.13 9.95
C LEU A 178 14.05 -6.00 8.44
N THR A 179 13.93 -7.12 7.73
CA THR A 179 13.64 -7.13 6.29
C THR A 179 12.30 -6.45 6.00
N ALA A 180 11.24 -6.82 6.73
CA ALA A 180 9.94 -6.18 6.58
C ALA A 180 9.98 -4.67 6.90
N LEU A 181 10.71 -4.28 7.95
CA LEU A 181 10.90 -2.87 8.31
C LEU A 181 11.61 -2.10 7.19
N CYS A 182 12.63 -2.67 6.52
CA CYS A 182 13.27 -2.02 5.38
C CYS A 182 12.27 -1.67 4.27
N PHE A 183 11.31 -2.55 3.99
CA PHE A 183 10.24 -2.25 3.04
C PHE A 183 9.19 -1.29 3.59
N LEU A 184 9.05 -1.10 4.89
CA LEU A 184 8.09 -0.15 5.47
C LEU A 184 8.68 1.27 5.64
N LEU A 185 10.01 1.43 5.59
CA LEU A 185 10.70 2.70 5.80
C LEU A 185 10.28 3.80 4.82
N ILE A 186 10.00 3.43 3.57
CA ILE A 186 9.51 4.38 2.56
C ILE A 186 8.04 4.09 2.32
N PRO A 187 7.12 4.93 2.83
CA PRO A 187 5.69 4.67 2.78
C PRO A 187 5.22 4.34 1.37
N VAL A 188 4.46 3.24 1.23
CA VAL A 188 3.93 2.70 -0.03
C VAL A 188 4.97 2.22 -1.04
N LEU A 189 6.04 2.97 -1.28
CA LEU A 189 7.05 2.61 -2.27
C LEU A 189 7.75 1.32 -1.90
N GLY A 190 8.18 1.17 -0.63
CA GLY A 190 8.84 -0.04 -0.20
C GLY A 190 7.91 -1.27 -0.30
N PRO A 191 6.67 -1.25 0.22
CA PRO A 191 5.77 -2.39 0.07
C PRO A 191 5.40 -2.67 -1.39
N ALA A 192 5.29 -1.65 -2.25
CA ALA A 192 5.08 -1.84 -3.69
C ALA A 192 6.30 -2.47 -4.40
N VAL A 193 7.53 -2.06 -4.02
CA VAL A 193 8.76 -2.70 -4.50
C VAL A 193 8.82 -4.15 -4.04
N TYR A 194 8.40 -4.45 -2.80
CA TYR A 194 8.26 -5.82 -2.36
C TYR A 194 7.30 -6.62 -3.26
N LEU A 195 6.12 -6.09 -3.61
CA LEU A 195 5.20 -6.78 -4.54
C LEU A 195 5.85 -7.08 -5.89
N LEU A 196 6.72 -6.19 -6.37
CA LEU A 196 7.48 -6.38 -7.60
C LEU A 196 8.56 -7.47 -7.45
N LEU A 197 9.23 -7.54 -6.30
CA LEU A 197 10.31 -8.50 -6.04
C LEU A 197 9.86 -9.86 -5.48
N ARG A 198 8.65 -9.96 -4.91
CA ARG A 198 8.19 -11.16 -4.20
C ARG A 198 8.21 -12.41 -5.11
N PRO A 199 8.69 -13.57 -4.64
CA PRO A 199 8.62 -14.81 -5.41
C PRO A 199 7.18 -15.22 -5.73
N SER A 200 6.98 -16.09 -6.72
CA SER A 200 5.68 -16.75 -6.90
C SER A 200 5.35 -17.62 -5.69
N LEU A 201 4.06 -17.81 -5.41
CA LEU A 201 3.60 -18.73 -4.37
C LEU A 201 3.99 -20.19 -4.72
N PRO A 202 4.18 -21.05 -3.70
CA PRO A 202 4.47 -22.47 -3.92
C PRO A 202 3.32 -23.17 -4.64
N GLU A 203 3.64 -24.11 -5.52
CA GLU A 203 2.65 -24.97 -6.18
C GLU A 203 2.21 -26.09 -5.24
N SER A 204 0.95 -26.53 -5.32
CA SER A 204 0.38 -27.56 -4.43
C SER A 204 1.17 -28.89 -4.37
N ASN A 205 1.97 -29.20 -5.38
CA ASN A 205 2.77 -30.43 -5.44
C ASN A 205 4.09 -30.35 -4.64
N SER A 206 4.52 -29.16 -4.22
CA SER A 206 5.77 -28.96 -3.47
C SER A 206 5.68 -29.34 -1.98
N GLU A 207 4.49 -29.61 -1.45
CA GLU A 207 4.28 -30.07 -0.07
C GLU A 207 4.31 -31.61 0.09
N LYS A 208 4.60 -32.37 -0.98
CA LYS A 208 4.59 -33.85 -0.98
C LYS A 208 5.95 -34.56 -1.01
N SER A 209 7.08 -33.86 -0.91
CA SER A 209 8.42 -34.50 -0.84
C SER A 209 9.05 -34.41 0.55
#